data_AF-A0AAW4CLX1-F1
#
_entry.id   AF-A0AAW4CLX1-F1
#
_cell.length_a   1.000
_cell.length_b   1.000
_cell.length_c   1.000
_cell.angle_alpha   90.00
_cell.angle_beta   90.00
_cell.angle_gamma   90.00
#
_symmetry.space_group_name_H-M   'P 1'
#
loop_
_entity.id
_entity.type
_entity.pdbx_description
1 polymer ?
#
loop_
_entity_poly.entity_id
_entity_poly.type
_entity_poly.pdbx_seq_one_letter_code
_entity_poly.pdbx_strand_id
1 'polypeptide(L)' 'GEEGFIYQRLYTLPGAGDRRPVWGSWVVDGDPAGMGIREDGPITGNAARFVPHIIG' A
#
# COMPACT_ATOMS: atom_id res chain seq x y z
N GLY A 1 11.28 -8.68 15.16
CA GLY A 1 10.68 -9.20 16.41
C GLY A 1 11.66 -9.05 17.56
N GLU A 2 12.90 -9.52 17.38
CA GLU A 2 13.96 -9.37 18.39
C GLU A 2 14.48 -7.92 18.50
N GLU A 3 14.34 -7.11 17.45
CA GLU A 3 14.68 -5.68 17.42
C GLU A 3 13.66 -4.77 18.14
N GLY A 4 12.60 -5.34 18.73
CA GLY A 4 11.51 -4.62 19.37
C GLY A 4 10.28 -4.39 18.48
N PHE A 5 9.32 -3.63 19.01
CA PHE A 5 8.02 -3.38 18.38
C PHE A 5 7.65 -1.90 18.44
N ILE A 6 6.97 -1.43 17.40
CA ILE A 6 6.31 -0.13 17.36
C ILE A 6 4.82 -0.38 17.19
N TYR A 7 3.99 0.35 17.95
CA TYR A 7 2.55 0.28 17.86
C TYR A 7 2.03 1.46 17.04
N GLN A 8 1.14 1.18 16.10
CA GLN A 8 0.38 2.18 15.36
C GLN A 8 -1.11 2.01 15.64
N ARG A 9 -1.86 3.10 15.55
CA ARG A 9 -3.33 3.03 15.60
C ARG A 9 -3.82 2.27 14.35
N LEU A 10 -4.74 1.33 14.55
CA LEU A 10 -5.38 0.63 13.44
C LEU A 10 -6.23 1.60 12.60
N TYR A 11 -5.99 1.60 11.30
CA TYR A 11 -6.89 2.15 10.30
C TYR A 11 -7.29 1.03 9.34
N THR A 12 -8.58 0.68 9.32
CA THR A 12 -9.08 -0.37 8.44
C THR A 12 -9.19 0.15 7.02
N LEU A 13 -8.37 -0.40 6.13
CA LEU A 13 -8.45 -0.08 4.70
C LEU A 13 -9.84 -0.42 4.14
N PRO A 14 -10.39 0.39 3.21
CA PRO A 14 -11.64 0.06 2.53
C PRO A 14 -11.50 -1.26 1.73
N GLY A 15 -12.62 -1.84 1.31
CA GLY A 15 -12.65 -3.10 0.53
C GLY A 15 -13.02 -4.34 1.36
N ALA A 16 -12.80 -5.53 0.80
CA ALA A 16 -13.18 -6.81 1.41
C ALA A 16 -12.26 -7.94 0.94
N GLY A 17 -12.07 -8.95 1.79
CA GLY A 17 -11.15 -10.08 1.52
C GLY A 17 -9.77 -9.56 1.14
N ASP A 18 -9.27 -10.04 0.00
CA ASP A 18 -7.94 -9.70 -0.53
C ASP A 18 -7.94 -8.45 -1.44
N ARG A 19 -9.00 -7.65 -1.43
CA ARG A 19 -9.11 -6.42 -2.23
C ARG A 19 -9.08 -5.18 -1.34
N ARG A 20 -8.01 -5.05 -0.56
CA ARG A 20 -7.71 -3.85 0.25
C ARG A 20 -6.66 -3.01 -0.48
N PRO A 21 -7.01 -1.84 -1.03
CA PRO A 21 -6.08 -1.05 -1.82
C PRO A 21 -5.10 -0.27 -0.93
N VAL A 22 -3.82 -0.29 -1.31
CA VAL A 22 -2.76 0.57 -0.78
C VAL A 22 -2.15 1.37 -1.91
N TRP A 23 -1.94 2.66 -1.66
CA TRP A 23 -1.34 3.59 -2.59
C TRP A 23 0.17 3.60 -2.35
N GLY A 24 0.94 3.27 -3.38
CA GLY A 24 2.37 3.56 -3.43
C GLY A 24 2.57 4.92 -4.08
N SER A 25 3.41 5.77 -3.49
CA SER A 25 3.88 7.02 -4.09
C SER A 25 5.41 7.01 -4.09
N TRP A 26 5.99 7.32 -5.24
CA TRP A 26 7.43 7.34 -5.43
C TRP A 26 7.93 8.78 -5.48
N VAL A 27 9.03 9.01 -4.78
CA VAL A 27 9.76 10.28 -4.77
C VAL A 27 11.16 10.01 -5.33
N VAL A 28 11.60 10.82 -6.29
CA VAL A 28 12.93 10.75 -6.91
C VAL A 28 13.55 12.13 -6.77
N ASP A 29 14.71 12.19 -6.12
CA ASP A 29 15.43 13.44 -5.82
C ASP A 29 14.58 14.50 -5.07
N GLY A 30 13.71 14.03 -4.17
CA GLY A 30 12.80 14.90 -3.40
C GLY A 30 11.51 15.28 -4.13
N ASP A 31 11.41 15.00 -5.44
CA ASP A 31 10.24 15.31 -6.25
C ASP A 31 9.31 14.10 -6.45
N PRO A 32 7.97 14.29 -6.46
CA PRO A 32 7.04 13.22 -6.73
C PRO A 32 7.19 12.72 -8.18
N ALA A 33 7.42 11.41 -8.34
CA ALA A 33 7.77 10.81 -9.62
C ALA A 33 6.76 9.76 -10.12
N GLY A 34 5.75 9.43 -9.30
CA GLY A 34 4.68 8.53 -9.72
C GLY A 34 3.92 7.91 -8.57
N MET A 35 2.90 7.13 -8.95
CA MET A 35 2.05 6.40 -8.01
C MET A 35 1.59 5.07 -8.60
N GLY A 36 1.14 4.18 -7.73
CA GLY A 36 0.54 2.90 -8.12
C GLY A 36 -0.37 2.38 -7.02
N ILE A 37 -1.21 1.42 -7.36
CA ILE A 37 -2.14 0.79 -6.43
C ILE A 37 -1.82 -0.69 -6.32
N ARG A 38 -1.75 -1.21 -5.09
CA ARG A 38 -1.65 -2.64 -4.81
C ARG A 38 -2.82 -3.11 -3.99
N GLU A 39 -3.31 -4.31 -4.27
CA GLU A 39 -4.41 -4.92 -3.52
C GLU A 39 -4.04 -6.29 -2.96
N ASP A 40 -4.33 -6.47 -1.67
CA ASP A 40 -4.16 -7.72 -0.93
C ASP A 40 -5.15 -7.77 0.27
N GLY A 41 -4.95 -8.70 1.21
CA GLY A 41 -5.59 -8.71 2.51
C GLY A 41 -5.18 -7.53 3.42
N PRO A 42 -5.37 -7.65 4.75
CA PRO A 42 -5.09 -6.55 5.70
C PRO A 42 -3.64 -6.04 5.70
N ILE A 43 -2.69 -6.85 5.23
CA ILE A 43 -1.28 -6.49 5.07
C ILE A 43 -0.89 -6.77 3.61
N THR A 44 -0.46 -5.74 2.89
CA THR A 44 -0.02 -5.86 1.49
C THR A 44 1.34 -6.56 1.42
N GLY A 45 1.39 -7.73 0.78
CA GLY A 45 2.62 -8.50 0.61
C GLY A 45 3.33 -8.30 -0.72
N ASN A 46 4.45 -9.01 -0.91
CA ASN A 46 5.22 -8.99 -2.15
C ASN A 46 4.45 -9.56 -3.36
N ALA A 47 3.53 -10.50 -3.12
CA ALA A 47 2.67 -11.09 -4.16
C ALA A 47 1.37 -10.32 -4.41
N ALA A 48 1.17 -9.17 -3.74
CA ALA A 48 -0.03 -8.35 -3.93
C ALA A 48 -0.17 -7.90 -5.39
N ARG A 49 -1.40 -7.88 -5.88
CA ARG A 49 -1.75 -7.52 -7.26
C ARG A 49 -1.41 -6.06 -7.53
N PHE A 50 -0.78 -5.77 -8.65
CA PHE A 50 -0.69 -4.41 -9.17
C PHE A 50 -1.98 -4.08 -9.91
N VAL A 51 -2.66 -2.99 -9.52
CA VAL A 51 -3.94 -2.60 -10.09
C VAL A 51 -3.71 -1.45 -11.09
N PRO A 52 -4.17 -1.58 -12.36
CA PRO A 52 -4.14 -0.48 -13.31
C PRO A 52 -4.92 0.72 -12.78
N HIS A 53 -4.36 1.92 -12.96
CA HIS A 53 -5.02 3.18 -12.64
C HIS A 53 -4.85 4.15 -13.81
N ILE A 54 -5.80 5.06 -13.96
CA ILE A 54 -5.81 6.09 -15.00
C ILE A 54 -6.06 7.42 -14.31
N ILE A 55 -5.26 8.42 -14.65
CA ILE A 55 -5.46 9.82 -14.28
C ILE A 55 -5.88 10.52 -15.57
N GLY A 56 -7.06 11.13 -15.56
CA GLY A 56 -7.66 11.82 -16.71
C GLY A 56 -7.76 13.31 -16.49
#